data_AF-A0A957T2G6-F1
#
_entry.id   AF-A0A957T2G6-F1
#
_cell.length_a   1.000
_cell.length_b   1.000
_cell.length_c   1.000
_cell.angle_alpha   90.00
_cell.angle_beta   90.00
_cell.angle_gamma   90.00
#
_symmetry.space_group_name_H-M   'P 1'
#
loop_
_entity.id
_entity.type
_entity.pdbx_description
1 polymer ?
#
loop_
_entity_poly.entity_id
_entity_poly.type
_entity_poly.pdbx_seq_one_letter_code
_entity_poly.pdbx_strand_id
1 'polypeptide(L)'
;RDQAEALATLALRLAELGQTEEALAVARSIEDSFLLAKALANLALHIAPEQLQEALTVARSIEDSYVQADALANLAPHLAPQEQATVLQEALTVARSIKTSYFLTNILATLVPHLALEHLQEALTVARSIKERLYQADTLANLALRLATLRQSEEAFEVARSIKDSYAQADALANIASHLIPEEQATVLQEALAVARSIESSDYRADALVNLIPHLALEQLQEVLGLACTIEHSYFRARVLATLAPHLALEQLQEALAVAHSIEDSRDRTRVLTSLTSRLAELEQLQEALVVARSIENSKDRADALTNLIPHLALEHLQEALVVARSIENSKDRADALANLEPHLAELSQAAIYMLWGETLNVLSSRSRVNLLADLAALSHLITCLGGFSAARETAQAIVDIGRWWP
;
A
#
# COMPACT_ATOMS: atom_id res chain seq x y z
N ARG A 1 10.42 -35.08 6.94
CA ARG A 1 9.99 -33.76 6.46
C ARG A 1 10.06 -33.68 4.93
N ASP A 2 11.25 -33.79 4.32
CA ASP A 2 11.41 -33.71 2.85
C ASP A 2 10.51 -34.70 2.07
N GLN A 3 10.35 -35.92 2.58
CA GLN A 3 9.43 -36.91 2.01
C GLN A 3 7.97 -36.45 2.07
N ALA A 4 7.53 -35.90 3.20
CA ALA A 4 6.15 -35.42 3.37
C ALA A 4 5.86 -34.21 2.47
N GLU A 5 6.83 -33.31 2.29
CA GLU A 5 6.71 -32.18 1.36
C GLU A 5 6.64 -32.64 -0.11
N ALA A 6 7.43 -33.66 -0.47
CA ALA A 6 7.36 -34.27 -1.80
C ALA A 6 6.00 -34.96 -2.03
N LEU A 7 5.47 -35.69 -1.05
CA LEU A 7 4.16 -36.33 -1.13
C LEU A 7 3.02 -35.31 -1.23
N ALA A 8 3.06 -34.21 -0.46
CA ALA A 8 2.07 -33.14 -0.56
C ALA A 8 2.07 -32.48 -1.96
N THR A 9 3.26 -32.27 -2.52
CA THR A 9 3.42 -31.72 -3.88
C THR A 9 2.89 -32.70 -4.93
N LEU A 10 3.19 -33.99 -4.78
CA LEU A 10 2.71 -35.03 -5.68
C LEU A 10 1.18 -35.16 -5.64
N ALA A 11 0.58 -35.15 -4.45
CA ALA A 11 -0.87 -35.20 -4.29
C ALA A 11 -1.56 -34.07 -5.06
N LEU A 12 -1.07 -32.82 -4.92
CA LEU A 12 -1.61 -31.69 -5.67
C LEU A 12 -1.49 -31.89 -7.18
N ARG A 13 -0.33 -32.32 -7.68
CA ARG A 13 -0.13 -32.56 -9.12
C ARG A 13 -1.05 -33.64 -9.67
N LEU A 14 -1.27 -34.72 -8.93
CA LEU A 14 -2.20 -35.77 -9.32
C LEU A 14 -3.65 -35.25 -9.40
N ALA A 15 -4.05 -34.39 -8.46
CA ALA A 15 -5.37 -33.77 -8.47
C ALA A 15 -5.56 -32.81 -9.65
N GLU A 16 -4.56 -31.99 -9.99
CA GLU A 16 -4.57 -31.11 -11.17
C GLU A 16 -4.70 -31.91 -12.48
N LEU A 17 -4.19 -33.14 -12.53
CA LEU A 17 -4.30 -34.05 -13.65
C LEU A 17 -5.63 -34.85 -13.67
N GLY A 18 -6.53 -34.60 -12.71
CA GLY A 18 -7.81 -35.29 -12.58
C GLY A 18 -7.72 -36.68 -11.93
N GLN A 19 -6.56 -37.08 -11.42
CA GLN A 19 -6.36 -38.34 -10.69
C GLN A 19 -6.65 -38.15 -9.19
N THR A 20 -7.89 -37.77 -8.89
CA THR A 20 -8.31 -37.32 -7.55
C THR A 20 -8.29 -38.41 -6.49
N GLU A 21 -8.57 -39.67 -6.85
CA GLU A 21 -8.50 -40.82 -5.91
C GLU A 21 -7.05 -41.11 -5.49
N GLU A 22 -6.12 -41.13 -6.46
CA GLU A 22 -4.70 -41.35 -6.21
C GLU A 22 -4.10 -40.18 -5.40
N ALA A 23 -4.51 -38.96 -5.72
CA ALA A 23 -4.11 -37.77 -4.98
C ALA A 23 -4.50 -37.85 -3.50
N LEU A 24 -5.74 -38.27 -3.20
CA LEU A 24 -6.21 -38.44 -1.83
C LEU A 24 -5.49 -39.59 -1.11
N ALA A 25 -5.24 -40.70 -1.80
CA ALA A 25 -4.46 -41.81 -1.25
C ALA A 25 -3.02 -41.38 -0.89
N VAL A 26 -2.37 -40.58 -1.75
CA VAL A 26 -1.04 -40.02 -1.48
C VAL A 26 -1.10 -39.08 -0.29
N ALA A 27 -2.09 -38.18 -0.22
CA ALA A 27 -2.25 -37.28 0.92
C ALA A 27 -2.36 -38.06 2.24
N ARG A 28 -3.17 -39.12 2.28
CA ARG A 28 -3.34 -39.99 3.47
C ARG A 28 -2.06 -40.68 3.93
N SER A 29 -1.05 -40.84 3.06
CA SER A 29 0.24 -41.43 3.42
C SER A 29 1.20 -40.44 4.08
N ILE A 30 0.83 -39.16 4.18
CA ILE A 30 1.63 -38.13 4.81
C ILE A 30 1.56 -38.27 6.34
N GLU A 31 2.68 -38.62 6.96
CA GLU A 31 2.79 -38.78 8.42
C GLU A 31 2.75 -37.44 9.18
N ASP A 32 3.19 -36.36 8.53
CA ASP A 32 3.19 -35.02 9.12
C ASP A 32 1.78 -34.41 9.02
N SER A 33 1.10 -34.27 10.16
CA SER A 33 -0.29 -33.82 10.21
C SER A 33 -0.50 -32.43 9.59
N PHE A 34 0.46 -31.51 9.75
CA PHE A 34 0.38 -30.17 9.18
C PHE A 34 0.45 -30.22 7.64
N LEU A 35 1.40 -30.99 7.10
CA LEU A 35 1.49 -31.18 5.65
C LEU A 35 0.30 -31.97 5.09
N LEU A 36 -0.26 -32.91 5.86
CA LEU A 36 -1.50 -33.61 5.54
C LEU A 36 -2.67 -32.63 5.44
N ALA A 37 -2.90 -31.79 6.45
CA ALA A 37 -3.97 -30.78 6.43
C ALA A 37 -3.84 -29.83 5.23
N LYS A 38 -2.62 -29.36 4.95
CA LYS A 38 -2.34 -28.53 3.78
C LYS A 38 -2.61 -29.26 2.47
N ALA A 39 -2.25 -30.55 2.37
CA ALA A 39 -2.56 -31.36 1.21
C ALA A 39 -4.07 -31.50 1.03
N LEU A 40 -4.83 -31.81 2.08
CA LEU A 40 -6.30 -31.91 2.03
C LEU A 40 -6.96 -30.60 1.58
N ALA A 41 -6.51 -29.45 2.11
CA ALA A 41 -7.01 -28.14 1.71
C ALA A 41 -6.79 -27.86 0.21
N ASN A 42 -5.60 -28.19 -0.30
CA ASN A 42 -5.28 -28.03 -1.72
C ASN A 42 -6.10 -28.96 -2.62
N LEU A 43 -6.37 -30.19 -2.16
CA LEU A 43 -7.19 -31.15 -2.89
C LEU A 43 -8.65 -30.72 -2.97
N ALA A 44 -9.16 -29.97 -1.99
CA ALA A 44 -10.56 -29.58 -1.89
C ALA A 44 -11.10 -28.87 -3.14
N LEU A 45 -10.24 -28.16 -3.88
CA LEU A 45 -10.58 -27.47 -5.13
C LEU A 45 -10.80 -28.41 -6.32
N HIS A 46 -10.34 -29.65 -6.23
CA HIS A 46 -10.26 -30.59 -7.36
C HIS A 46 -11.09 -31.86 -7.18
N ILE A 47 -11.51 -32.17 -5.95
CA ILE A 47 -12.17 -33.43 -5.60
C ILE A 47 -13.70 -33.36 -5.70
N ALA A 48 -14.33 -34.50 -5.98
CA ALA A 48 -15.79 -34.63 -6.02
C ALA A 48 -16.42 -34.64 -4.60
N PRO A 49 -17.73 -34.37 -4.46
CA PRO A 49 -18.40 -34.34 -3.15
C PRO A 49 -18.20 -35.61 -2.31
N GLU A 50 -18.16 -36.79 -2.94
CA GLU A 50 -17.92 -38.06 -2.23
C GLU A 50 -16.51 -38.14 -1.65
N GLN A 51 -15.52 -37.65 -2.40
CA GLN A 51 -14.12 -37.59 -1.98
C GLN A 51 -13.89 -36.51 -0.93
N LEU A 52 -14.69 -35.44 -0.96
CA LEU A 52 -14.68 -34.40 0.06
C LEU A 52 -15.13 -34.95 1.43
N GLN A 53 -16.10 -35.88 1.45
CA GLN A 53 -16.49 -36.58 2.69
C GLN A 53 -15.38 -37.50 3.22
N GLU A 54 -14.62 -38.14 2.33
CA GLU A 54 -13.43 -38.88 2.73
C GLU A 54 -12.35 -37.95 3.31
N ALA A 55 -12.07 -36.82 2.65
CA ALA A 55 -11.14 -35.80 3.14
C ALA A 55 -11.55 -35.26 4.53
N LEU A 56 -12.85 -35.00 4.75
CA LEU A 56 -13.37 -34.62 6.06
C LEU A 56 -13.15 -35.71 7.12
N THR A 57 -13.32 -36.98 6.76
CA THR A 57 -13.06 -38.10 7.68
C THR A 57 -11.60 -38.16 8.09
N VAL A 58 -10.67 -37.91 7.14
CA VAL A 58 -9.24 -37.82 7.43
C VAL A 58 -8.96 -36.61 8.32
N ALA A 59 -9.51 -35.43 7.99
CA ALA A 59 -9.35 -34.22 8.80
C ALA A 59 -9.81 -34.44 10.25
N ARG A 60 -10.96 -35.09 10.45
CA ARG A 60 -11.51 -35.44 11.78
C ARG A 60 -10.61 -36.37 12.58
N SER A 61 -9.80 -37.21 11.92
CA SER A 61 -8.90 -38.16 12.58
C SER A 61 -7.58 -37.52 13.05
N ILE A 62 -7.31 -36.27 12.70
CA ILE A 62 -6.09 -35.57 13.11
C ILE A 62 -6.14 -35.30 14.63
N GLU A 63 -5.09 -35.73 15.34
CA GLU A 63 -5.01 -35.61 16.81
C GLU A 63 -4.68 -34.19 17.28
N ASP A 64 -3.85 -33.46 16.53
CA ASP A 64 -3.49 -32.08 16.89
C ASP A 64 -4.68 -31.15 16.61
N SER A 65 -5.21 -30.53 17.67
CA SER A 65 -6.44 -29.72 17.59
C SER A 65 -6.29 -28.48 16.70
N TYR A 66 -5.10 -27.88 16.60
CA TYR A 66 -4.89 -26.75 15.69
C TYR A 66 -4.96 -27.24 14.24
N VAL A 67 -4.21 -28.30 13.92
CA VAL A 67 -4.18 -28.86 12.57
C VAL A 67 -5.55 -29.43 12.15
N GLN A 68 -6.27 -30.07 13.07
CA GLN A 68 -7.62 -30.56 12.85
C GLN A 68 -8.58 -29.41 12.53
N ALA A 69 -8.60 -28.36 13.35
CA ALA A 69 -9.47 -27.20 13.11
C ALA A 69 -9.12 -26.49 11.80
N ASP A 70 -7.83 -26.37 11.47
CA ASP A 70 -7.36 -25.76 10.21
C ASP A 70 -7.81 -26.57 8.99
N ALA A 71 -7.66 -27.90 9.03
CA ALA A 71 -8.11 -28.77 7.96
C ALA A 71 -9.63 -28.66 7.75
N LEU A 72 -10.42 -28.72 8.83
CA LEU A 72 -11.88 -28.57 8.74
C LEU A 72 -12.28 -27.19 8.22
N ALA A 73 -11.63 -26.12 8.69
CA ALA A 73 -11.90 -24.75 8.27
C ALA A 73 -11.64 -24.55 6.76
N ASN A 74 -10.56 -25.13 6.23
CA ASN A 74 -10.21 -25.02 4.81
C ASN A 74 -11.03 -25.95 3.90
N LEU A 75 -11.56 -27.07 4.40
CA LEU A 75 -12.46 -27.93 3.64
C LEU A 75 -13.89 -27.37 3.56
N ALA A 76 -14.32 -26.63 4.59
CA ALA A 76 -15.71 -26.18 4.71
C ALA A 76 -16.24 -25.33 3.53
N PRO A 77 -15.48 -24.40 2.91
CA PRO A 77 -15.95 -23.60 1.78
C PRO A 77 -16.32 -24.41 0.53
N HIS A 78 -15.91 -25.67 0.45
CA HIS A 78 -16.16 -26.56 -0.69
C HIS A 78 -17.39 -27.45 -0.50
N LEU A 79 -18.08 -27.34 0.64
CA LEU A 79 -19.26 -28.13 0.99
C LEU A 79 -20.56 -27.46 0.56
N ALA A 80 -21.64 -28.26 0.52
CA ALA A 80 -22.99 -27.72 0.39
C ALA A 80 -23.37 -26.90 1.64
N PRO A 81 -24.24 -25.86 1.56
CA PRO A 81 -24.47 -24.91 2.65
C PRO A 81 -24.82 -25.52 4.02
N GLN A 82 -25.62 -26.59 4.05
CA GLN A 82 -26.01 -27.26 5.31
C GLN A 82 -24.83 -28.00 5.96
N GLU A 83 -24.00 -28.66 5.14
CA GLU A 83 -22.81 -29.38 5.60
C GLU A 83 -21.70 -28.39 5.99
N GLN A 84 -21.54 -27.32 5.21
CA GLN A 84 -20.62 -26.22 5.49
C GLN A 84 -20.88 -25.64 6.88
N ALA A 85 -22.13 -25.28 7.19
CA ALA A 85 -22.51 -24.77 8.52
C ALA A 85 -22.11 -25.74 9.64
N THR A 86 -22.35 -27.03 9.45
CA THR A 86 -22.03 -28.08 10.42
C THR A 86 -20.52 -28.22 10.63
N VAL A 87 -19.73 -28.24 9.54
CA VAL A 87 -18.27 -28.40 9.61
C VAL A 87 -17.60 -27.14 10.17
N LEU A 88 -18.09 -25.95 9.85
CA LEU A 88 -17.60 -24.71 10.48
C LEU A 88 -17.86 -24.70 11.98
N GLN A 89 -19.02 -25.18 12.43
CA GLN A 89 -19.34 -25.31 13.84
C GLN A 89 -18.47 -26.37 14.54
N GLU A 90 -18.18 -27.47 13.87
CA GLU A 90 -17.23 -28.50 14.34
C GLU A 90 -15.83 -27.89 14.51
N ALA A 91 -15.34 -27.15 13.50
CA ALA A 91 -14.06 -26.47 13.55
C ALA A 91 -13.97 -25.43 14.68
N LEU A 92 -15.03 -24.64 14.90
CA LEU A 92 -15.12 -23.72 16.04
C LEU A 92 -15.06 -24.45 17.39
N THR A 93 -15.75 -25.60 17.49
CA THR A 93 -15.73 -26.42 18.71
C THR A 93 -14.33 -26.94 19.00
N VAL A 94 -13.61 -27.43 17.98
CA VAL A 94 -12.21 -27.84 18.11
C VAL A 94 -11.33 -26.65 18.49
N ALA A 95 -11.53 -25.48 17.86
CA ALA A 95 -10.77 -24.27 18.14
C ALA A 95 -10.83 -23.86 19.62
N ARG A 96 -11.98 -24.06 20.31
CA ARG A 96 -12.13 -23.77 21.74
C ARG A 96 -11.17 -24.55 22.65
N SER A 97 -10.67 -25.69 22.19
CA SER A 97 -9.70 -26.51 22.93
C SER A 97 -8.25 -26.02 22.78
N ILE A 98 -7.98 -25.13 21.81
CA ILE A 98 -6.65 -24.60 21.52
C ILE A 98 -6.24 -23.62 22.63
N LYS A 99 -5.12 -23.92 23.29
CA LYS A 99 -4.62 -23.11 24.42
C LYS A 99 -3.75 -21.93 24.01
N THR A 100 -3.15 -22.00 22.83
CA THR A 100 -2.21 -21.00 22.33
C THR A 100 -2.98 -19.93 21.57
N SER A 101 -2.94 -18.69 22.05
CA SER A 101 -3.68 -17.58 21.44
C SER A 101 -3.29 -17.30 19.99
N TYR A 102 -2.01 -17.41 19.64
CA TYR A 102 -1.56 -17.28 18.25
C TYR A 102 -2.27 -18.27 17.31
N PHE A 103 -2.31 -19.55 17.68
CA PHE A 103 -2.99 -20.57 16.89
C PHE A 103 -4.51 -20.36 16.85
N LEU A 104 -5.10 -19.98 17.99
CA LEU A 104 -6.52 -19.70 18.07
C LEU A 104 -6.95 -18.53 17.17
N THR A 105 -6.17 -17.45 17.15
CA THR A 105 -6.39 -16.30 16.26
C THR A 105 -6.26 -16.69 14.79
N ASN A 106 -5.25 -17.48 14.40
CA ASN A 106 -5.11 -17.95 13.02
C ASN A 106 -6.31 -18.80 12.56
N ILE A 107 -6.81 -19.69 13.42
CA ILE A 107 -7.99 -20.50 13.10
C ILE A 107 -9.23 -19.62 12.96
N LEU A 108 -9.45 -18.68 13.88
CA LEU A 108 -10.60 -17.77 13.79
C LEU A 108 -10.50 -16.87 12.54
N ALA A 109 -9.31 -16.38 12.18
CA ALA A 109 -9.12 -15.63 10.93
C ALA A 109 -9.51 -16.44 9.69
N THR A 110 -9.28 -17.76 9.71
CA THR A 110 -9.67 -18.67 8.62
C THR A 110 -11.17 -18.94 8.61
N LEU A 111 -11.80 -19.08 9.78
CA LEU A 111 -13.23 -19.40 9.90
C LEU A 111 -14.14 -18.20 9.61
N VAL A 112 -13.81 -17.03 10.14
CA VAL A 112 -14.67 -15.84 10.17
C VAL A 112 -15.28 -15.44 8.81
N PRO A 113 -14.54 -15.43 7.69
CA PRO A 113 -15.09 -15.09 6.38
C PRO A 113 -16.24 -16.02 5.92
N HIS A 114 -16.33 -17.22 6.49
CA HIS A 114 -17.30 -18.24 6.11
C HIS A 114 -18.42 -18.43 7.14
N LEU A 115 -18.31 -17.82 8.33
CA LEU A 115 -19.33 -17.96 9.37
C LEU A 115 -20.63 -17.24 9.01
N ALA A 116 -21.75 -17.91 9.24
CA ALA A 116 -23.10 -17.34 9.24
C ALA A 116 -23.42 -16.71 10.61
N LEU A 117 -24.48 -15.89 10.67
CA LEU A 117 -24.89 -15.16 11.88
C LEU A 117 -25.06 -16.06 13.11
N GLU A 118 -25.58 -17.27 12.92
CA GLU A 118 -25.80 -18.26 13.97
C GLU A 118 -24.52 -18.68 14.72
N HIS A 119 -23.36 -18.66 14.05
CA HIS A 119 -22.08 -19.10 14.61
C HIS A 119 -21.20 -17.93 15.12
N LEU A 120 -21.56 -16.68 14.80
CA LEU A 120 -20.75 -15.52 15.18
C LEU A 120 -20.75 -15.26 16.70
N GLN A 121 -21.85 -15.54 17.40
CA GLN A 121 -21.89 -15.40 18.86
C GLN A 121 -20.91 -16.34 19.57
N GLU A 122 -20.79 -17.57 19.05
CA GLU A 122 -19.80 -18.51 19.55
C GLU A 122 -18.39 -18.02 19.26
N ALA A 123 -18.10 -17.64 18.01
CA ALA A 123 -16.80 -17.11 17.62
C ALA A 123 -16.39 -15.87 18.45
N LEU A 124 -17.33 -14.96 18.75
CA LEU A 124 -17.11 -13.82 19.66
C LEU A 124 -16.79 -14.28 21.09
N THR A 125 -17.46 -15.32 21.58
CA THR A 125 -17.16 -15.90 22.90
C THR A 125 -15.76 -16.48 22.93
N VAL A 126 -15.34 -17.18 21.87
CA VAL A 126 -13.97 -17.70 21.73
C VAL A 126 -12.96 -16.56 21.66
N ALA A 127 -13.20 -15.54 20.83
CA ALA A 127 -12.33 -14.37 20.69
C ALA A 127 -12.14 -13.62 22.03
N ARG A 128 -13.22 -13.44 22.80
CA ARG A 128 -13.17 -12.83 24.13
C ARG A 128 -12.38 -13.65 25.16
N SER A 129 -12.17 -14.94 24.93
CA SER A 129 -11.38 -15.82 25.80
C SER A 129 -9.86 -15.78 25.53
N ILE A 130 -9.44 -15.19 24.40
CA ILE A 130 -8.02 -14.99 24.06
C ILE A 130 -7.36 -14.08 25.10
N LYS A 131 -6.25 -14.53 25.68
CA LYS A 131 -5.59 -13.85 26.82
C LYS A 131 -4.73 -12.66 26.38
N GLU A 132 -4.03 -12.81 25.28
CA GLU A 132 -3.11 -11.84 24.72
C GLU A 132 -3.90 -10.75 23.99
N ARG A 133 -3.80 -9.51 24.48
CA ARG A 133 -4.63 -8.39 24.03
C ARG A 133 -4.53 -8.12 22.53
N LEU A 134 -3.33 -8.23 21.95
CA LEU A 134 -3.12 -7.99 20.52
C LEU A 134 -3.86 -9.03 19.66
N TYR A 135 -3.71 -10.31 19.99
CA TYR A 135 -4.40 -11.41 19.30
C TYR A 135 -5.92 -11.34 19.47
N GLN A 136 -6.38 -10.97 20.68
CA GLN A 136 -7.80 -10.74 20.94
C GLN A 136 -8.34 -9.59 20.09
N ALA A 137 -7.65 -8.45 20.05
CA ALA A 137 -8.06 -7.27 19.32
C ALA A 137 -8.21 -7.54 17.82
N ASP A 138 -7.21 -8.18 17.21
CA ASP A 138 -7.23 -8.58 15.80
C ASP A 138 -8.41 -9.52 15.48
N THR A 139 -8.63 -10.52 16.35
CA THR A 139 -9.76 -11.46 16.18
C THR A 139 -11.12 -10.75 16.29
N LEU A 140 -11.27 -9.84 17.25
CA LEU A 140 -12.50 -9.06 17.43
C LEU A 140 -12.73 -8.08 16.27
N ALA A 141 -11.67 -7.48 15.73
CA ALA A 141 -11.74 -6.61 14.56
C ALA A 141 -12.27 -7.38 13.33
N ASN A 142 -11.72 -8.57 13.07
CA ASN A 142 -12.19 -9.44 11.98
C ASN A 142 -13.67 -9.86 12.16
N LEU A 143 -14.08 -10.16 13.40
CA LEU A 143 -15.47 -10.49 13.71
C LEU A 143 -16.41 -9.28 13.56
N ALA A 144 -15.99 -8.09 13.98
CA ALA A 144 -16.73 -6.84 13.78
C ALA A 144 -16.94 -6.57 12.28
N LEU A 145 -15.87 -6.72 11.47
CA LEU A 145 -15.96 -6.60 10.02
C LEU A 145 -16.95 -7.60 9.44
N ARG A 146 -16.90 -8.87 9.86
CA ARG A 146 -17.85 -9.89 9.40
C ARG A 146 -19.30 -9.54 9.76
N LEU A 147 -19.56 -9.08 10.98
CA LEU A 147 -20.90 -8.61 11.38
C LEU A 147 -21.39 -7.45 10.49
N ALA A 148 -20.52 -6.48 10.20
CA ALA A 148 -20.85 -5.35 9.33
C ALA A 148 -21.19 -5.82 7.91
N THR A 149 -20.42 -6.77 7.34
CA THR A 149 -20.71 -7.34 6.01
C THR A 149 -22.06 -8.08 5.95
N LEU A 150 -22.50 -8.65 7.08
CA LEU A 150 -23.79 -9.33 7.22
C LEU A 150 -24.91 -8.39 7.69
N ARG A 151 -24.70 -7.07 7.59
CA ARG A 151 -25.68 -6.02 7.95
C ARG A 151 -26.10 -6.03 9.42
N GLN A 152 -25.24 -6.49 10.32
CA GLN A 152 -25.39 -6.35 11.77
C GLN A 152 -24.59 -5.12 12.25
N SER A 153 -24.96 -3.93 11.78
CA SER A 153 -24.24 -2.67 12.04
C SER A 153 -24.03 -2.38 13.53
N GLU A 154 -25.11 -2.49 14.32
CA GLU A 154 -25.08 -2.17 15.75
C GLU A 154 -24.15 -3.12 16.52
N GLU A 155 -24.24 -4.42 16.25
CA GLU A 155 -23.37 -5.40 16.90
C GLU A 155 -21.92 -5.26 16.46
N ALA A 156 -21.68 -5.03 15.17
CA ALA A 156 -20.33 -4.78 14.64
C ALA A 156 -19.67 -3.60 15.36
N PHE A 157 -20.43 -2.50 15.53
CA PHE A 157 -19.95 -1.31 16.21
C PHE A 157 -19.66 -1.57 17.69
N GLU A 158 -20.54 -2.26 18.41
CA GLU A 158 -20.31 -2.62 19.81
C GLU A 158 -19.10 -3.54 19.99
N VAL A 159 -18.89 -4.50 19.09
CA VAL A 159 -17.71 -5.36 19.11
C VAL A 159 -16.44 -4.54 18.87
N ALA A 160 -16.40 -3.69 17.84
CA ALA A 160 -15.27 -2.82 17.57
C ALA A 160 -14.96 -1.90 18.76
N ARG A 161 -16.00 -1.32 19.38
CA ARG A 161 -15.88 -0.47 20.58
C ARG A 161 -15.38 -1.21 21.81
N SER A 162 -15.64 -2.51 21.91
CA SER A 162 -15.18 -3.34 23.03
C SER A 162 -13.68 -3.64 23.01
N ILE A 163 -13.01 -3.41 21.86
CA ILE A 163 -11.58 -3.62 21.70
C ILE A 163 -10.80 -2.70 22.63
N LYS A 164 -9.91 -3.28 23.45
CA LYS A 164 -9.15 -2.56 24.47
C LYS A 164 -7.88 -1.88 23.94
N ASP A 165 -7.34 -2.40 22.85
CA ASP A 165 -6.19 -1.81 22.19
C ASP A 165 -6.67 -0.64 21.31
N SER A 166 -6.26 0.58 21.62
CA SER A 166 -6.81 1.78 20.97
C SER A 166 -6.46 1.86 19.48
N TYR A 167 -5.31 1.33 19.06
CA TYR A 167 -4.95 1.27 17.65
C TYR A 167 -5.89 0.31 16.91
N ALA A 168 -6.00 -0.93 17.39
CA ALA A 168 -6.89 -1.92 16.79
C ALA A 168 -8.37 -1.52 16.86
N GLN A 169 -8.77 -0.77 17.91
CA GLN A 169 -10.10 -0.19 18.00
C GLN A 169 -10.36 0.83 16.89
N ALA A 170 -9.46 1.82 16.71
CA ALA A 170 -9.59 2.81 15.65
C ALA A 170 -9.61 2.17 14.26
N ASP A 171 -8.75 1.18 14.03
CA ASP A 171 -8.67 0.43 12.78
C ASP A 171 -9.94 -0.40 12.51
N ALA A 172 -10.44 -1.13 13.51
CA ALA A 172 -11.68 -1.88 13.40
C ALA A 172 -12.88 -0.96 13.07
N LEU A 173 -12.97 0.19 13.75
CA LEU A 173 -14.02 1.18 13.48
C LEU A 173 -13.91 1.76 12.05
N ALA A 174 -12.69 2.03 11.56
CA ALA A 174 -12.46 2.48 10.19
C ALA A 174 -12.93 1.42 9.17
N ASN A 175 -12.55 0.16 9.39
CA ASN A 175 -12.85 -0.95 8.48
C ASN A 175 -14.35 -1.23 8.40
N ILE A 176 -15.07 -1.25 9.53
CA ILE A 176 -16.53 -1.48 9.51
C ILE A 176 -17.28 -0.34 8.82
N ALA A 177 -16.77 0.90 8.87
CA ALA A 177 -17.46 2.08 8.35
C ALA A 177 -17.80 1.96 6.85
N SER A 178 -16.95 1.29 6.07
CA SER A 178 -17.16 1.04 4.63
C SER A 178 -18.38 0.15 4.31
N HIS A 179 -18.94 -0.54 5.31
CA HIS A 179 -20.08 -1.44 5.16
C HIS A 179 -21.39 -0.87 5.75
N LEU A 180 -21.35 0.34 6.29
CA LEU A 180 -22.49 1.00 6.94
C LEU A 180 -23.23 1.93 5.97
N ILE A 181 -24.43 2.37 6.36
CA ILE A 181 -25.15 3.44 5.66
C ILE A 181 -24.50 4.81 5.99
N PRO A 182 -24.65 5.84 5.13
CA PRO A 182 -23.95 7.12 5.29
C PRO A 182 -24.11 7.78 6.67
N GLU A 183 -25.31 7.69 7.27
CA GLU A 183 -25.61 8.27 8.58
C GLU A 183 -24.82 7.58 9.72
N GLU A 184 -24.74 6.24 9.66
CA GLU A 184 -23.97 5.43 10.62
C GLU A 184 -22.47 5.58 10.37
N GLN A 185 -22.06 5.59 9.10
CA GLN A 185 -20.67 5.75 8.67
C GLN A 185 -20.03 7.02 9.25
N ALA A 186 -20.72 8.17 9.13
CA ALA A 186 -20.21 9.43 9.67
C ALA A 186 -19.99 9.35 11.20
N THR A 187 -20.92 8.73 11.92
CA THR A 187 -20.85 8.57 13.38
C THR A 187 -19.67 7.67 13.78
N VAL A 188 -19.51 6.53 13.12
CA VAL A 188 -18.44 5.57 13.39
C VAL A 188 -17.06 6.15 13.07
N LEU A 189 -16.93 6.87 11.95
CA LEU A 189 -15.66 7.54 11.59
C LEU A 189 -15.29 8.65 12.56
N GLN A 190 -16.27 9.39 13.09
CA GLN A 190 -16.02 10.38 14.14
C GLN A 190 -15.52 9.73 15.44
N GLU A 191 -16.10 8.60 15.85
CA GLU A 191 -15.61 7.86 17.01
C GLU A 191 -14.20 7.30 16.75
N ALA A 192 -13.95 6.74 15.56
CA ALA A 192 -12.63 6.24 15.18
C ALA A 192 -11.56 7.34 15.21
N LEU A 193 -11.89 8.54 14.73
CA LEU A 193 -11.01 9.71 14.79
C LEU A 193 -10.76 10.17 16.23
N ALA A 194 -11.78 10.16 17.09
CA ALA A 194 -11.65 10.46 18.50
C ALA A 194 -10.75 9.45 19.23
N VAL A 195 -10.86 8.15 18.89
CA VAL A 195 -9.97 7.10 19.40
C VAL A 195 -8.54 7.36 18.91
N ALA A 196 -8.33 7.55 17.60
CA ALA A 196 -7.02 7.83 17.03
C ALA A 196 -6.34 9.04 17.68
N ARG A 197 -7.10 10.11 17.95
CA ARG A 197 -6.62 11.31 18.67
C ARG A 197 -6.13 11.00 20.09
N SER A 198 -6.74 10.05 20.78
CA SER A 198 -6.39 9.68 22.15
C SER A 198 -5.23 8.68 22.27
N ILE A 199 -4.71 8.17 21.14
CA ILE A 199 -3.53 7.32 21.11
C ILE A 199 -2.29 8.16 21.46
N GLU A 200 -1.62 7.79 22.56
CA GLU A 200 -0.41 8.48 23.03
C GLU A 200 0.80 8.25 22.13
N SER A 201 0.95 7.03 21.61
CA SER A 201 2.11 6.66 20.80
C SER A 201 2.01 7.28 19.40
N SER A 202 3.03 8.06 19.01
CA SER A 202 3.02 8.78 17.73
C SER A 202 3.00 7.87 16.51
N ASP A 203 3.58 6.67 16.60
CA ASP A 203 3.57 5.65 15.54
C ASP A 203 2.16 5.10 15.31
N TYR A 204 1.53 4.57 16.35
CA TYR A 204 0.19 4.00 16.32
C TYR A 204 -0.87 5.04 16.01
N ARG A 205 -0.71 6.27 16.52
CA ARG A 205 -1.60 7.38 16.15
C ARG A 205 -1.50 7.69 14.66
N ALA A 206 -0.29 7.75 14.12
CA ALA A 206 -0.10 7.99 12.69
C ALA A 206 -0.66 6.84 11.83
N ASP A 207 -0.48 5.58 12.23
CA ASP A 207 -1.05 4.44 11.52
C ASP A 207 -2.59 4.46 11.56
N ALA A 208 -3.20 4.75 12.71
CA ALA A 208 -4.65 4.89 12.82
C ALA A 208 -5.19 6.02 11.93
N LEU A 209 -4.54 7.19 11.92
CA LEU A 209 -4.93 8.30 11.06
C LEU A 209 -4.77 7.95 9.57
N VAL A 210 -3.66 7.30 9.18
CA VAL A 210 -3.43 6.85 7.80
C VAL A 210 -4.54 5.93 7.30
N ASN A 211 -4.97 4.98 8.15
CA ASN A 211 -6.03 4.05 7.79
C ASN A 211 -7.42 4.71 7.72
N LEU A 212 -7.64 5.80 8.47
CA LEU A 212 -8.90 6.55 8.42
C LEU A 212 -9.04 7.42 7.17
N ILE A 213 -7.96 8.05 6.70
CA ILE A 213 -7.98 9.08 5.62
C ILE A 213 -8.84 8.69 4.40
N PRO A 214 -8.73 7.49 3.81
CA PRO A 214 -9.49 7.12 2.62
C PRO A 214 -11.02 7.12 2.81
N HIS A 215 -11.48 7.12 4.06
CA HIS A 215 -12.89 7.01 4.42
C HIS A 215 -13.51 8.34 4.89
N LEU A 216 -12.70 9.38 5.10
CA LEU A 216 -13.14 10.64 5.72
C LEU A 216 -13.67 11.65 4.70
N ALA A 217 -14.66 12.44 5.13
CA ALA A 217 -15.15 13.61 4.41
C ALA A 217 -14.19 14.80 4.55
N LEU A 218 -14.32 15.81 3.68
CA LEU A 218 -13.44 16.99 3.66
C LEU A 218 -13.35 17.71 5.00
N GLU A 219 -14.47 17.81 5.73
CA GLU A 219 -14.52 18.44 7.06
C GLU A 219 -13.67 17.67 8.08
N GLN A 220 -13.66 16.34 8.00
CA GLN A 220 -12.88 15.47 8.88
C GLN A 220 -11.40 15.47 8.53
N LEU A 221 -11.06 15.61 7.24
CA LEU A 221 -9.67 15.72 6.79
C LEU A 221 -8.98 16.96 7.36
N GLN A 222 -9.72 18.04 7.60
CA GLN A 222 -9.18 19.22 8.30
C GLN A 222 -8.79 18.91 9.75
N GLU A 223 -9.59 18.11 10.47
CA GLU A 223 -9.22 17.67 11.81
C GLU A 223 -7.97 16.77 11.75
N VAL A 224 -7.87 15.84 10.79
CA VAL A 224 -6.68 14.98 10.63
C VAL A 224 -5.44 15.81 10.32
N LEU A 225 -5.53 16.87 9.51
CA LEU A 225 -4.42 17.79 9.26
C LEU A 225 -3.95 18.44 10.57
N GLY A 226 -4.88 18.95 11.38
CA GLY A 226 -4.58 19.49 12.70
C GLY A 226 -3.95 18.46 13.64
N LEU A 227 -4.42 17.21 13.63
CA LEU A 227 -3.85 16.12 14.42
C LEU A 227 -2.44 15.75 13.94
N ALA A 228 -2.19 15.75 12.63
CA ALA A 228 -0.87 15.51 12.06
C ALA A 228 0.15 16.52 12.62
N CYS A 229 -0.23 17.79 12.76
CA CYS A 229 0.61 18.83 13.37
C CYS A 229 1.00 18.54 14.82
N THR A 230 0.22 17.74 15.55
CA THR A 230 0.53 17.35 16.94
C THR A 230 1.42 16.11 17.06
N ILE A 231 1.79 15.47 15.94
CA ILE A 231 2.67 14.28 15.95
C ILE A 231 4.11 14.71 16.12
N GLU A 232 4.72 14.40 17.26
CA GLU A 232 6.07 14.85 17.62
C GLU A 232 7.14 14.36 16.64
N HIS A 233 7.11 13.07 16.30
CA HIS A 233 8.12 12.47 15.43
C HIS A 233 7.89 12.83 13.96
N SER A 234 8.87 13.48 13.33
CA SER A 234 8.81 13.98 11.94
C SER A 234 8.39 12.90 10.94
N TYR A 235 8.95 11.69 11.06
CA TYR A 235 8.63 10.58 10.17
C TYR A 235 7.15 10.19 10.21
N PHE A 236 6.54 10.12 11.39
CA PHE A 236 5.12 9.78 11.52
C PHE A 236 4.23 10.92 11.04
N ARG A 237 4.60 12.17 11.36
CA ARG A 237 3.94 13.38 10.84
C ARG A 237 3.93 13.42 9.32
N ALA A 238 5.09 13.23 8.70
CA ALA A 238 5.26 13.22 7.26
C ALA A 238 4.48 12.08 6.59
N ARG A 239 4.32 10.94 7.27
CA ARG A 239 3.53 9.81 6.75
C ARG A 239 2.06 10.20 6.65
N VAL A 240 1.49 10.78 7.71
CA VAL A 240 0.10 11.25 7.71
C VAL A 240 -0.12 12.34 6.66
N LEU A 241 0.76 13.35 6.59
CA LEU A 241 0.63 14.46 5.63
C LEU A 241 0.74 14.00 4.17
N ALA A 242 1.66 13.07 3.87
CA ALA A 242 1.80 12.51 2.54
C ALA A 242 0.56 11.70 2.13
N THR A 243 -0.04 10.94 3.05
CA THR A 243 -1.30 10.22 2.81
C THR A 243 -2.49 11.17 2.69
N LEU A 244 -2.51 12.28 3.43
CA LEU A 244 -3.56 13.30 3.33
C LEU A 244 -3.55 14.00 1.98
N ALA A 245 -2.36 14.27 1.42
CA ALA A 245 -2.19 15.15 0.27
C ALA A 245 -3.17 14.91 -0.89
N PRO A 246 -3.41 13.68 -1.39
CA PRO A 246 -4.35 13.45 -2.51
C PRO A 246 -5.80 13.87 -2.24
N HIS A 247 -6.17 14.04 -0.97
CA HIS A 247 -7.53 14.32 -0.53
C HIS A 247 -7.74 15.79 -0.12
N LEU A 248 -6.68 16.60 -0.09
CA LEU A 248 -6.78 18.00 0.34
C LEU A 248 -7.35 18.91 -0.75
N ALA A 249 -8.14 19.89 -0.31
CA ALA A 249 -8.56 21.05 -1.10
C ALA A 249 -7.49 22.17 -1.07
N LEU A 250 -7.59 23.16 -1.97
CA LEU A 250 -6.60 24.23 -2.11
C LEU A 250 -6.29 24.97 -0.81
N GLU A 251 -7.31 25.30 -0.01
CA GLU A 251 -7.11 25.99 1.27
C GLU A 251 -6.29 25.17 2.26
N GLN A 252 -6.52 23.85 2.30
CA GLN A 252 -5.87 22.91 3.20
C GLN A 252 -4.45 22.58 2.74
N LEU A 253 -4.19 22.64 1.42
CA LEU A 253 -2.85 22.45 0.86
C LEU A 253 -1.89 23.53 1.33
N GLN A 254 -2.33 24.77 1.46
CA GLN A 254 -1.49 25.86 1.96
C GLN A 254 -1.02 25.62 3.40
N GLU A 255 -1.93 25.16 4.25
CA GLU A 255 -1.60 24.76 5.62
C GLU A 255 -0.64 23.55 5.62
N ALA A 256 -0.92 22.52 4.81
CA ALA A 256 -0.05 21.35 4.72
C ALA A 256 1.36 21.68 4.19
N LEU A 257 1.50 22.62 3.25
CA LEU A 257 2.79 23.12 2.77
C LEU A 257 3.55 23.85 3.87
N ALA A 258 2.89 24.72 4.63
CA ALA A 258 3.52 25.41 5.76
C ALA A 258 4.04 24.40 6.80
N VAL A 259 3.26 23.36 7.10
CA VAL A 259 3.67 22.28 8.00
C VAL A 259 4.84 21.49 7.40
N ALA A 260 4.78 21.14 6.12
CA ALA A 260 5.86 20.41 5.43
C ALA A 260 7.19 21.17 5.50
N HIS A 261 7.18 22.49 5.29
CA HIS A 261 8.37 23.33 5.41
C HIS A 261 8.92 23.42 6.84
N SER A 262 8.08 23.21 7.85
CA SER A 262 8.52 23.16 9.27
C SER A 262 9.16 21.83 9.68
N ILE A 263 9.10 20.78 8.83
CA ILE A 263 9.69 19.47 9.13
C ILE A 263 11.22 19.58 9.07
N GLU A 264 11.88 19.22 10.17
CA GLU A 264 13.34 19.32 10.33
C GLU A 264 14.11 18.31 9.47
N ASP A 265 13.70 17.04 9.49
CA ASP A 265 14.34 15.99 8.71
C ASP A 265 14.06 16.19 7.21
N SER A 266 15.14 16.36 6.44
CA SER A 266 15.06 16.65 5.00
C SER A 266 14.35 15.56 4.19
N ARG A 267 14.48 14.28 4.58
CA ARG A 267 13.84 13.16 3.86
C ARG A 267 12.35 13.14 4.15
N ASP A 268 11.98 13.34 5.41
CA ASP A 268 10.57 13.44 5.83
C ASP A 268 9.89 14.65 5.18
N ARG A 269 10.52 15.82 5.19
CA ARG A 269 10.05 17.03 4.51
C ARG A 269 9.81 16.77 3.02
N THR A 270 10.81 16.20 2.36
CA THR A 270 10.77 15.94 0.92
C THR A 270 9.64 15.00 0.54
N ARG A 271 9.42 13.93 1.31
CA ARG A 271 8.30 13.02 1.07
C ARG A 271 6.95 13.75 1.04
N VAL A 272 6.72 14.67 1.98
CA VAL A 272 5.47 15.45 2.01
C VAL A 272 5.40 16.42 0.84
N LEU A 273 6.48 17.15 0.57
CA LEU A 273 6.51 18.13 -0.52
C LEU A 273 6.27 17.48 -1.88
N THR A 274 6.80 16.27 -2.14
CA THR A 274 6.54 15.54 -3.39
C THR A 274 5.07 15.15 -3.54
N SER A 275 4.42 14.68 -2.47
CA SER A 275 2.98 14.37 -2.48
C SER A 275 2.12 15.61 -2.69
N LEU A 276 2.43 16.72 -2.00
CA LEU A 276 1.73 17.99 -2.15
C LEU A 276 1.94 18.60 -3.54
N THR A 277 3.15 18.50 -4.09
CA THR A 277 3.48 18.93 -5.46
C THR A 277 2.61 18.23 -6.50
N SER A 278 2.43 16.92 -6.35
CA SER A 278 1.58 16.12 -7.24
C SER A 278 0.11 16.56 -7.13
N ARG A 279 -0.38 16.79 -5.90
CA ARG A 279 -1.74 17.26 -5.68
C ARG A 279 -2.00 18.67 -6.24
N LEU A 280 -1.05 19.60 -6.08
CA LEU A 280 -1.14 20.94 -6.67
C LEU A 280 -1.29 20.85 -8.19
N ALA A 281 -0.59 19.91 -8.82
CA ALA A 281 -0.68 19.70 -10.25
C ALA A 281 -2.05 19.19 -10.72
N GLU A 282 -2.63 18.25 -9.97
CA GLU A 282 -3.99 17.75 -10.20
C GLU A 282 -5.06 18.86 -10.06
N LEU A 283 -4.79 19.88 -9.23
CA LEU A 283 -5.66 21.04 -9.03
C LEU A 283 -5.28 22.25 -9.90
N GLU A 284 -4.53 22.01 -10.98
CA GLU A 284 -4.11 23.03 -11.96
C GLU A 284 -3.26 24.17 -11.37
N GLN A 285 -2.65 23.98 -10.20
CA GLN A 285 -1.73 24.94 -9.57
C GLN A 285 -0.26 24.67 -9.95
N LEU A 286 0.00 24.58 -11.26
CA LEU A 286 1.31 24.18 -11.82
C LEU A 286 2.45 25.11 -11.40
N GLN A 287 2.22 26.42 -11.40
CA GLN A 287 3.25 27.39 -11.01
C GLN A 287 3.71 27.17 -9.56
N GLU A 288 2.75 26.98 -8.66
CA GLU A 288 3.05 26.71 -7.26
C GLU A 288 3.73 25.35 -7.10
N ALA A 289 3.24 24.33 -7.80
CA ALA A 289 3.84 23.00 -7.79
C ALA A 289 5.33 23.02 -8.22
N LEU A 290 5.67 23.82 -9.25
CA LEU A 290 7.05 24.01 -9.69
C LEU A 290 7.91 24.78 -8.67
N VAL A 291 7.34 25.75 -7.97
CA VAL A 291 8.01 26.45 -6.87
C VAL A 291 8.31 25.48 -5.72
N VAL A 292 7.34 24.65 -5.34
CA VAL A 292 7.52 23.64 -4.29
C VAL A 292 8.55 22.60 -4.72
N ALA A 293 8.48 22.06 -5.94
CA ALA A 293 9.46 21.14 -6.48
C ALA A 293 10.88 21.73 -6.41
N ARG A 294 11.04 23.00 -6.80
CA ARG A 294 12.33 23.71 -6.71
C ARG A 294 12.88 23.84 -5.29
N SER A 295 12.01 23.90 -4.29
CA SER A 295 12.40 24.00 -2.88
C SER A 295 12.93 22.69 -2.27
N ILE A 296 12.70 21.55 -2.93
CA ILE A 296 13.18 20.24 -2.47
C ILE A 296 14.72 20.20 -2.53
N GLU A 297 15.39 19.94 -1.42
CA GLU A 297 16.87 20.01 -1.33
C GLU A 297 17.57 18.85 -2.03
N ASN A 298 17.05 17.63 -1.86
CA ASN A 298 17.66 16.45 -2.46
C ASN A 298 17.50 16.48 -3.98
N SER A 299 18.61 16.35 -4.71
CA SER A 299 18.64 16.43 -6.18
C SER A 299 17.79 15.35 -6.84
N LYS A 300 17.83 14.11 -6.34
CA LYS A 300 17.04 12.99 -6.85
C LYS A 300 15.56 13.24 -6.63
N ASP A 301 15.18 13.59 -5.41
CA ASP A 301 13.77 13.81 -5.09
C ASP A 301 13.19 15.04 -5.81
N ARG A 302 14.00 16.10 -6.03
CA ARG A 302 13.62 17.26 -6.87
C ARG A 302 13.37 16.82 -8.32
N ALA A 303 14.21 15.94 -8.87
CA ALA A 303 14.04 15.39 -10.21
C ALA A 303 12.78 14.51 -10.30
N ASP A 304 12.54 13.67 -9.29
CA ASP A 304 11.36 12.80 -9.20
C ASP A 304 10.07 13.65 -9.08
N ALA A 305 10.08 14.69 -8.24
CA ALA A 305 8.97 15.63 -8.12
C ALA A 305 8.68 16.37 -9.44
N LEU A 306 9.72 16.86 -10.13
CA LEU A 306 9.54 17.48 -11.45
C LEU A 306 8.98 16.47 -12.47
N THR A 307 9.44 15.22 -12.43
CA THR A 307 8.95 14.15 -13.32
C THR A 307 7.46 13.89 -13.12
N ASN A 308 6.98 13.90 -11.87
CA ASN A 308 5.55 13.74 -11.56
C ASN A 308 4.69 14.90 -12.08
N LEU A 309 5.27 16.08 -12.32
CA LEU A 309 4.55 17.24 -12.87
C LEU A 309 4.39 17.17 -14.39
N ILE A 310 5.19 16.36 -15.08
CA ILE A 310 5.25 16.29 -16.55
C ILE A 310 3.89 15.96 -17.18
N PRO A 311 3.09 15.00 -16.68
CA PRO A 311 1.77 14.72 -17.25
C PRO A 311 0.78 15.89 -17.19
N HIS A 312 1.04 16.89 -16.33
CA HIS A 312 0.21 18.06 -16.13
C HIS A 312 0.84 19.34 -16.71
N LEU A 313 2.00 19.25 -17.34
CA LEU A 313 2.78 20.39 -17.78
C LEU A 313 2.23 20.98 -19.09
N ALA A 314 1.67 22.19 -19.02
CA ALA A 314 1.34 22.96 -20.22
C ALA A 314 2.59 23.69 -20.78
N LEU A 315 2.62 23.94 -22.09
CA LEU A 315 3.75 24.61 -22.77
C LEU A 315 4.11 25.98 -22.18
N GLU A 316 3.14 26.70 -21.61
CA GLU A 316 3.36 27.98 -20.95
C GLU A 316 4.23 27.86 -19.68
N HIS A 317 4.21 26.69 -19.02
CA HIS A 317 4.97 26.42 -17.78
C HIS A 317 6.32 25.74 -18.02
N LEU A 318 6.65 25.43 -19.29
CA LEU A 318 7.86 24.70 -19.64
C LEU A 318 9.14 25.46 -19.30
N GLN A 319 9.11 26.80 -19.35
CA GLN A 319 10.27 27.61 -18.96
C GLN A 319 10.57 27.48 -17.46
N GLU A 320 9.54 27.49 -16.61
CA GLU A 320 9.73 27.27 -15.17
C GLU A 320 10.19 25.84 -14.88
N ALA A 321 9.62 24.84 -15.55
CA ALA A 321 10.06 23.45 -15.42
C ALA A 321 11.56 23.28 -15.78
N LEU A 322 12.02 23.94 -16.84
CA LEU A 322 13.45 23.96 -17.19
C LEU A 322 14.28 24.66 -16.12
N VAL A 323 13.79 25.73 -15.48
CA VAL A 323 14.48 26.37 -14.36
C VAL A 323 14.62 25.41 -13.18
N VAL A 324 13.59 24.62 -12.87
CA VAL A 324 13.66 23.57 -11.84
C VAL A 324 14.72 22.53 -12.22
N ALA A 325 14.67 21.98 -13.43
CA ALA A 325 15.64 20.99 -13.91
C ALA A 325 17.08 21.53 -13.82
N ARG A 326 17.33 22.74 -14.33
CA ARG A 326 18.65 23.40 -14.29
C ARG A 326 19.15 23.65 -12.87
N SER A 327 18.27 23.75 -11.89
CA SER A 327 18.64 23.98 -10.48
C SER A 327 19.16 22.73 -9.77
N ILE A 328 18.97 21.53 -10.34
CA ILE A 328 19.41 20.26 -9.75
C ILE A 328 20.95 20.19 -9.77
N GLU A 329 21.54 19.91 -8.61
CA GLU A 329 23.00 19.94 -8.43
C GLU A 329 23.67 18.67 -8.95
N ASN A 330 23.12 17.50 -8.59
CA ASN A 330 23.61 16.22 -9.07
C ASN A 330 23.45 16.14 -10.60
N SER A 331 24.52 15.81 -11.30
CA SER A 331 24.53 15.81 -12.77
C SER A 331 23.68 14.71 -13.37
N LYS A 332 23.60 13.54 -12.73
CA LYS A 332 22.76 12.44 -13.20
C LYS A 332 21.28 12.79 -13.03
N ASP A 333 20.87 13.21 -11.84
CA ASP A 333 19.47 13.55 -11.58
C ASP A 333 19.00 14.74 -12.45
N ARG A 334 19.89 15.72 -12.70
CA ARG A 334 19.62 16.84 -13.62
C ARG A 334 19.46 16.38 -15.06
N ALA A 335 20.37 15.53 -15.53
CA ALA A 335 20.31 14.94 -16.86
C ALA A 335 18.99 14.20 -17.07
N ASP A 336 18.61 13.35 -16.13
CA ASP A 336 17.37 12.58 -16.17
C ASP A 336 16.14 13.51 -16.20
N ALA A 337 16.12 14.54 -15.34
CA ALA A 337 15.05 15.55 -15.34
C ALA A 337 14.94 16.34 -16.66
N LEU A 338 16.06 16.73 -17.25
CA LEU A 338 16.09 17.42 -18.55
C LEU A 338 15.61 16.51 -19.69
N ALA A 339 16.02 15.24 -19.69
CA ALA A 339 15.57 14.26 -20.67
C ALA A 339 14.06 14.02 -20.59
N ASN A 340 13.48 13.99 -19.39
CA ASN A 340 12.04 13.79 -19.24
C ASN A 340 11.19 14.96 -19.79
N LEU A 341 11.75 16.19 -19.86
CA LEU A 341 11.06 17.34 -20.45
C LEU A 341 11.08 17.36 -22.00
N GLU A 342 11.85 16.47 -22.62
CA GLU A 342 12.05 16.43 -24.06
C GLU A 342 10.76 16.32 -24.90
N PRO A 343 9.77 15.47 -24.57
CA PRO A 343 8.55 15.38 -25.35
C PRO A 343 7.83 16.73 -25.48
N HIS A 344 7.83 17.54 -24.42
CA HIS A 344 7.22 18.87 -24.41
C HIS A 344 8.06 19.89 -25.19
N LEU A 345 9.39 19.74 -25.19
CA LEU A 345 10.27 20.57 -26.02
C LEU A 345 10.08 20.31 -27.51
N ALA A 346 9.76 19.07 -27.91
CA ALA A 346 9.53 18.69 -29.30
C ALA A 346 8.25 19.32 -29.90
N GLU A 347 7.31 19.75 -29.06
CA GLU A 347 6.08 20.43 -29.48
C GLU A 347 6.29 21.91 -29.82
N LEU A 348 7.42 22.50 -29.42
CA LEU A 348 7.72 23.90 -29.67
C LEU A 348 8.21 24.16 -31.09
N SER A 349 8.02 25.40 -31.56
CA SER A 349 8.65 25.85 -32.81
C SER A 349 10.18 25.85 -32.69
N GLN A 350 10.89 25.59 -33.80
CA GLN A 350 12.35 25.55 -33.82
C GLN A 350 13.00 26.84 -33.28
N ALA A 351 12.38 28.00 -33.51
CA ALA A 351 12.85 29.28 -32.98
C ALA A 351 12.75 29.34 -31.43
N ALA A 352 11.66 28.83 -30.87
CA ALA A 352 11.46 28.78 -29.42
C ALA A 352 12.42 27.78 -28.75
N ILE A 353 12.62 26.59 -29.36
CA ILE A 353 13.60 25.62 -28.86
C ILE A 353 15.01 26.23 -28.91
N TYR A 354 15.38 26.93 -29.98
CA TYR A 354 16.70 27.57 -30.08
C TYR A 354 16.96 28.60 -28.99
N MET A 355 15.96 29.43 -28.66
CA MET A 355 16.04 30.40 -27.56
C MET A 355 16.22 29.72 -26.21
N LEU A 356 15.34 28.75 -25.88
CA LEU A 356 15.41 28.00 -24.61
C LEU A 356 16.70 27.18 -24.50
N TRP A 357 17.18 26.65 -25.61
CA TRP A 357 18.43 25.90 -25.70
C TRP A 357 19.63 26.80 -25.44
N GLY A 358 19.68 27.99 -26.04
CA GLY A 358 20.75 28.97 -25.79
C GLY A 358 20.84 29.37 -24.31
N GLU A 359 19.70 29.63 -23.67
CA GLU A 359 19.65 29.91 -22.23
C GLU A 359 20.10 28.71 -21.39
N THR A 360 19.63 27.51 -21.73
CA THR A 360 19.98 26.27 -21.02
C THR A 360 21.48 26.02 -21.13
N LEU A 361 22.05 26.05 -22.33
CA LEU A 361 23.48 25.89 -22.55
C LEU A 361 24.31 26.95 -21.81
N ASN A 362 23.89 28.21 -21.80
CA ASN A 362 24.59 29.26 -21.06
C ASN A 362 24.66 28.91 -19.56
N VAL A 363 23.54 28.49 -18.97
CA VAL A 363 23.51 28.08 -17.56
C VAL A 363 24.37 26.84 -17.32
N LEU A 364 24.25 25.82 -18.17
CA LEU A 364 25.02 24.57 -18.02
C LEU A 364 26.53 24.78 -18.23
N SER A 365 26.92 25.70 -19.11
CA SER A 365 28.32 26.03 -19.41
C SER A 365 29.08 26.66 -18.24
N SER A 366 28.34 27.27 -17.28
CA SER A 366 28.92 27.83 -16.06
C SER A 366 29.28 26.77 -15.01
N ARG A 367 28.88 25.50 -15.22
CA ARG A 367 29.14 24.38 -14.31
C ARG A 367 30.48 23.71 -14.62
N SER A 368 30.87 22.75 -13.76
CA SER A 368 32.08 21.96 -13.98
C SER A 368 32.01 21.18 -15.30
N ARG A 369 33.17 20.91 -15.90
CA ARG A 369 33.28 20.13 -17.14
C ARG A 369 32.55 18.78 -17.07
N VAL A 370 32.71 18.05 -15.96
CA VAL A 370 32.05 16.75 -15.76
C VAL A 370 30.54 16.88 -15.82
N ASN A 371 29.99 17.92 -15.20
CA ASN A 371 28.55 18.18 -15.17
C ASN A 371 28.04 18.59 -16.56
N LEU A 372 28.74 19.49 -17.25
CA LEU A 372 28.38 19.91 -18.61
C LEU A 372 28.36 18.73 -19.59
N LEU A 373 29.36 17.85 -19.54
CA LEU A 373 29.42 16.67 -20.42
C LEU A 373 28.28 15.69 -20.16
N ALA A 374 27.92 15.47 -18.88
CA ALA A 374 26.77 14.64 -18.52
C ALA A 374 25.46 15.24 -19.05
N ASP A 375 25.28 16.56 -18.92
CA ASP A 375 24.09 17.24 -19.42
C ASP A 375 23.98 17.19 -20.95
N LEU A 376 25.10 17.40 -21.66
CA LEU A 376 25.15 17.30 -23.14
C LEU A 376 24.83 15.88 -23.63
N ALA A 377 25.27 14.85 -22.91
CA ALA A 377 24.94 13.46 -23.24
C ALA A 377 23.44 13.19 -23.06
N ALA A 378 22.85 13.68 -21.97
CA ALA A 378 21.43 13.53 -21.68
C ALA A 378 20.54 14.26 -22.70
N LEU A 379 21.00 15.41 -23.18
CA LEU A 379 20.32 16.24 -24.18
C LEU A 379 20.62 15.82 -25.63
N SER A 380 21.22 14.64 -25.85
CA SER A 380 21.64 14.18 -27.19
C SER A 380 20.48 14.02 -28.17
N HIS A 381 19.31 13.58 -27.71
CA HIS A 381 18.13 13.49 -28.57
C HIS A 381 17.64 14.90 -28.95
N LEU A 382 17.59 15.85 -28.02
CA LEU A 382 17.25 17.26 -28.32
C LEU A 382 18.24 17.91 -29.29
N ILE A 383 19.54 17.67 -29.13
CA ILE A 383 20.58 18.13 -30.08
C ILE A 383 20.31 17.58 -31.49
N THR A 384 19.89 16.32 -31.57
CA THR A 384 19.52 15.67 -32.83
C THR A 384 18.21 16.23 -33.39
N CYS A 385 17.21 16.54 -32.56
CA CYS A 385 15.97 17.21 -32.99
C CYS A 385 16.24 18.60 -33.55
N LEU A 386 17.15 19.37 -32.94
CA LEU A 386 17.45 20.76 -33.32
C LEU A 386 18.24 20.88 -34.63
N GLY A 387 19.22 20.00 -34.85
CA GLY A 387 20.18 20.14 -35.95
C GLY A 387 20.56 18.82 -36.65
N GLY A 388 19.75 17.77 -36.47
CA GLY A 388 19.93 16.46 -37.06
C GLY A 388 21.18 15.72 -36.57
N PHE A 389 21.49 14.61 -37.26
CA PHE A 389 22.70 13.83 -36.98
C PHE A 389 24.00 14.62 -37.16
N SER A 390 23.99 15.67 -38.00
CA SER A 390 25.12 16.59 -38.16
C SER A 390 25.45 17.33 -36.87
N ALA A 391 24.45 17.91 -36.20
CA ALA A 391 24.65 18.64 -34.95
C ALA A 391 25.13 17.73 -33.82
N ALA A 392 24.56 16.53 -33.70
CA ALA A 392 25.03 15.54 -32.74
C ALA A 392 26.50 15.15 -32.98
N ARG A 393 26.89 14.90 -34.25
CA ARG A 393 28.27 14.56 -34.63
C ARG A 393 29.23 15.72 -34.36
N GLU A 394 28.86 16.94 -34.71
CA GLU A 394 29.67 18.14 -34.48
C GLU A 394 29.84 18.41 -32.98
N THR A 395 28.79 18.20 -32.18
CA THR A 395 28.86 18.31 -30.72
C THR A 395 29.81 17.28 -30.12
N ALA A 396 29.72 16.01 -30.56
CA ALA A 396 30.63 14.96 -30.14
C ALA A 396 32.09 15.26 -30.54
N GLN A 397 32.31 15.77 -31.76
CA GLN A 397 33.64 16.16 -32.23
C GLN A 397 34.21 17.32 -31.42
N ALA A 398 33.39 18.34 -31.11
CA ALA A 398 33.80 19.47 -30.27
C ALA A 398 34.19 19.02 -28.86
N ILE A 399 33.45 18.07 -28.26
CA ILE A 399 33.79 17.47 -26.96
C ILE A 399 35.16 16.78 -27.02
N VAL A 400 35.42 15.99 -28.07
CA VAL A 400 36.69 15.28 -28.27
C VAL A 400 37.85 16.27 -28.45
N ASP A 401 37.67 17.31 -29.25
CA ASP A 401 38.73 18.27 -29.56
C ASP A 401 39.07 19.14 -28.36
N ILE A 402 38.07 19.62 -27.61
CA ILE A 402 38.30 20.35 -26.34
C ILE A 402 38.99 19.42 -25.32
N GLY A 403 38.59 18.15 -25.25
CA GLY A 403 39.21 17.19 -24.36
C GLY A 403 40.67 16.87 -24.66
N ARG A 404 41.14 17.14 -25.88
CA ARG A 404 42.58 17.05 -26.23
C ARG A 404 43.38 18.28 -25.79
N TRP A 405 42.73 19.44 -25.69
CA TRP A 405 43.39 20.73 -25.40
C TRP A 405 43.44 21.04 -23.91
N TRP A 406 42.58 20.37 -23.13
CA TRP A 406 42.50 20.49 -21.67
C TRP A 406 42.28 19.08 -21.09
N PRO A 407 43.35 18.32 -20.77
CA PRO A 407 43.22 16.97 -20.20
C PRO A 407 42.33 16.94 -18.96
#